data_AF-A0AAJ1JCR6-F1
#
_entry.id   AF-A0AAJ1JCR6-F1
#
_cell.length_a   1.000
_cell.length_b   1.000
_cell.length_c   1.000
_cell.angle_alpha   90.00
_cell.angle_beta   90.00
_cell.angle_gamma   90.00
#
_symmetry.space_group_name_H-M   'P 1'
#
loop_
_entity.id
_entity.type
_entity.pdbx_description
1 polymer ?
#
loop_
_entity_poly.entity_id
_entity_poly.type
_entity_poly.pdbx_seq_one_letter_code
_entity_poly.pdbx_strand_id
1 'polypeptide(L)'
;MGLAGCCPLTFAKGTAESAFSNPKRVQHAARHLIDEGILQNWNKNTAVKFKEMGIDILENPVSTFEHVLRDGNAVTGFTGVANGKTVAFMVYKEGPNKGLIATSIVPDSQQIAKWGIPR
;
A
#
# COMPACT_ATOMS: atom_id res chain seq x y z
N MET A 1 29.60 -13.22 11.28
CA MET A 1 28.93 -12.56 10.13
C MET A 1 27.44 -12.77 10.28
N GLY A 2 26.71 -11.77 10.80
CA GLY A 2 25.26 -11.86 10.98
C GLY A 2 24.56 -11.23 9.78
N LEU A 3 23.88 -12.05 8.98
CA LEU A 3 22.89 -11.54 8.04
C LEU A 3 21.73 -10.99 8.89
N ALA A 4 21.69 -9.67 9.05
CA ALA A 4 20.50 -9.00 9.57
C ALA A 4 19.37 -9.29 8.58
N GLY A 5 18.48 -10.20 8.97
CA GLY A 5 17.34 -10.62 8.16
C GLY A 5 16.56 -9.40 7.72
N CYS A 6 16.45 -9.23 6.41
CA CYS A 6 15.64 -8.20 5.77
C CYS A 6 14.16 -8.54 5.99
N CYS A 7 13.67 -8.44 7.22
CA CYS A 7 12.24 -8.49 7.47
C CYS A 7 11.65 -7.21 6.85
N PRO A 8 10.60 -7.33 6.01
CA PRO A 8 9.90 -6.16 5.50
C PRO A 8 9.42 -5.29 6.67
N LEU A 9 9.45 -3.97 6.51
CA LEU A 9 8.83 -3.08 7.49
C LEU A 9 7.35 -3.44 7.57
N THR A 10 6.79 -3.58 8.78
CA THR A 10 5.37 -3.87 8.96
C THR A 10 4.75 -2.90 9.95
N PHE A 11 3.44 -2.68 9.81
CA PHE A 11 2.67 -2.09 10.89
C PHE A 11 2.53 -3.10 12.03
N ALA A 12 2.51 -2.60 13.27
CA ALA A 12 2.14 -3.43 14.39
C ALA A 12 0.67 -3.87 14.24
N LYS A 13 0.35 -5.10 14.65
CA LYS A 13 -1.00 -5.64 14.54
C LYS A 13 -2.04 -4.73 15.19
N GLY A 14 -3.09 -4.38 14.46
CA GLY A 14 -4.16 -3.48 14.88
C GLY A 14 -3.83 -1.98 14.75
N THR A 15 -2.68 -1.60 14.20
CA THR A 15 -2.28 -0.19 14.06
C THR A 15 -2.44 0.36 12.65
N ALA A 16 -2.55 -0.52 11.64
CA ALA A 16 -2.66 -0.09 10.24
C ALA A 16 -3.97 0.65 9.92
N GLU A 17 -5.02 0.48 10.74
CA GLU A 17 -6.30 1.19 10.56
C GLU A 17 -6.12 2.72 10.52
N SER A 18 -5.16 3.23 11.30
CA SER A 18 -4.83 4.66 11.35
C SER A 18 -4.45 5.24 9.98
N ALA A 19 -3.85 4.42 9.09
CA ALA A 19 -3.48 4.84 7.74
C ALA A 19 -4.69 5.14 6.85
N PHE A 20 -5.86 4.61 7.21
CA PHE A 20 -7.13 4.75 6.49
C PHE A 20 -8.12 5.70 7.17
N SER A 21 -7.64 6.52 8.12
CA SER A 21 -8.46 7.46 8.89
C SER A 21 -9.00 8.65 8.07
N ASN A 22 -8.39 8.97 6.92
CA ASN A 22 -8.84 10.06 6.03
C ASN A 22 -9.68 9.52 4.85
N PRO A 23 -11.02 9.69 4.84
CA PRO A 23 -11.88 9.09 3.82
C PRO A 23 -11.59 9.56 2.39
N LYS A 24 -11.17 10.82 2.21
CA LYS A 24 -10.83 11.35 0.88
C LYS A 24 -9.63 10.63 0.28
N ARG A 25 -8.64 10.32 1.11
CA ARG A 25 -7.44 9.57 0.70
C ARG A 25 -7.75 8.11 0.42
N VAL A 26 -8.59 7.49 1.25
CA VAL A 26 -9.08 6.12 1.03
C VAL A 26 -9.77 6.00 -0.32
N GLN A 27 -10.70 6.91 -0.63
CA GLN A 27 -11.38 6.93 -1.92
C GLN A 27 -10.42 7.15 -3.09
N HIS A 28 -9.47 8.09 -2.94
CA HIS A 28 -8.46 8.36 -3.96
C HIS A 28 -7.61 7.13 -4.27
N ALA A 29 -7.06 6.49 -3.23
CA ALA A 29 -6.21 5.30 -3.37
C ALA A 29 -7.00 4.11 -3.97
N ALA A 30 -8.22 3.87 -3.47
CA ALA A 30 -9.06 2.76 -3.94
C ALA A 30 -9.42 2.87 -5.43
N ARG A 31 -9.54 4.09 -5.98
CA ARG A 31 -9.91 4.30 -7.38
C ARG A 31 -8.98 3.56 -8.36
N HIS A 32 -7.68 3.58 -8.11
CA HIS A 32 -6.71 2.88 -8.96
C HIS A 32 -6.90 1.37 -8.96
N LEU A 33 -7.29 0.79 -7.82
CA LEU A 33 -7.57 -0.65 -7.74
C LEU A 33 -8.92 -1.02 -8.38
N ILE A 34 -9.87 -0.08 -8.43
CA ILE A 34 -11.12 -0.25 -9.20
C ILE A 34 -10.81 -0.26 -10.70
N ASP A 35 -10.01 0.70 -11.16
CA ASP A 35 -9.63 0.81 -12.57
C ASP A 35 -8.86 -0.44 -13.05
N GLU A 36 -8.11 -1.09 -12.16
CA GLU A 36 -7.39 -2.36 -12.39
C GLU A 36 -8.24 -3.64 -12.26
N GLY A 37 -9.53 -3.49 -11.92
CA GLY A 37 -10.46 -4.60 -11.71
C GLY A 37 -10.22 -5.42 -10.44
N ILE A 38 -9.39 -4.93 -9.51
CA ILE A 38 -9.18 -5.56 -8.20
C ILE A 38 -10.40 -5.34 -7.29
N LEU A 39 -10.97 -4.14 -7.35
CA LEU A 39 -12.15 -3.75 -6.60
C LEU A 39 -13.34 -3.46 -7.52
N GLN A 40 -14.54 -3.56 -6.98
CA GLN A 40 -15.77 -3.14 -7.64
C GLN A 40 -15.96 -1.62 -7.54
N ASN A 41 -16.89 -1.07 -8.32
CA ASN A 41 -17.27 0.35 -8.27
C ASN A 41 -17.44 0.89 -6.83
N TRP A 42 -17.05 2.16 -6.64
CA TRP A 42 -16.98 2.76 -5.32
C TRP A 42 -18.34 2.78 -4.61
N ASN A 43 -18.40 2.17 -3.44
CA ASN A 43 -19.54 2.19 -2.52
C ASN A 43 -19.04 1.89 -1.08
N LYS A 44 -19.96 1.86 -0.10
CA LYS A 44 -19.61 1.59 1.31
C LYS A 44 -18.92 0.23 1.52
N ASN A 45 -19.38 -0.80 0.82
CA ASN A 45 -18.79 -2.14 0.89
C ASN A 45 -17.38 -2.17 0.28
N THR A 46 -17.18 -1.50 -0.87
CA THR A 46 -15.86 -1.36 -1.49
C THR A 46 -14.89 -0.62 -0.58
N ALA A 47 -15.34 0.41 0.14
CA ALA A 47 -14.52 1.12 1.11
C ALA A 47 -14.06 0.22 2.26
N VAL A 48 -14.95 -0.64 2.78
CA VAL A 48 -14.61 -1.64 3.81
C VAL A 48 -13.60 -2.64 3.27
N LYS A 49 -13.87 -3.26 2.11
CA LYS A 49 -12.95 -4.23 1.49
C LYS A 49 -11.56 -3.67 1.19
N PHE A 50 -11.51 -2.43 0.70
CA PHE A 50 -10.24 -1.75 0.45
C PHE A 50 -9.44 -1.55 1.74
N LYS A 51 -10.11 -1.15 2.83
CA LYS A 51 -9.47 -1.00 4.14
C LYS A 51 -9.01 -2.32 4.70
N GLU A 52 -9.84 -3.36 4.68
CA GLU A 52 -9.47 -4.70 5.17
C GLU A 52 -8.26 -5.25 4.43
N MET A 53 -8.26 -5.18 3.09
CA MET A 53 -7.13 -5.57 2.25
C MET A 53 -5.88 -4.75 2.57
N GLY A 54 -6.02 -3.43 2.67
CA GLY A 54 -4.90 -2.55 2.96
C GLY A 54 -4.31 -2.79 4.36
N ILE A 55 -5.16 -2.99 5.37
CA ILE A 55 -4.72 -3.32 6.74
C ILE A 55 -3.94 -4.64 6.75
N ASP A 56 -4.47 -5.68 6.10
CA ASP A 56 -3.79 -6.96 6.02
C ASP A 56 -2.41 -6.84 5.34
N ILE A 57 -2.31 -6.10 4.23
CA ILE A 57 -1.05 -5.89 3.51
C ILE A 57 -0.07 -5.03 4.30
N LEU A 58 -0.53 -4.02 5.05
CA LEU A 58 0.34 -3.16 5.87
C LEU A 58 0.90 -3.93 7.08
N GLU A 59 0.13 -4.85 7.66
CA GLU A 59 0.54 -5.65 8.81
C GLU A 59 1.31 -6.91 8.42
N ASN A 60 1.00 -7.51 7.26
CA ASN A 60 1.60 -8.73 6.72
C ASN A 60 2.09 -8.56 5.27
N PRO A 61 3.00 -7.59 4.98
CA PRO A 61 3.48 -7.37 3.63
C PRO A 61 4.36 -8.54 3.15
N VAL A 62 4.21 -8.87 1.87
CA VAL A 62 5.13 -9.77 1.16
C VAL A 62 6.51 -9.11 1.02
N SER A 63 6.53 -7.83 0.69
CA SER A 63 7.75 -7.02 0.65
C SER A 63 7.45 -5.55 0.88
N THR A 64 8.48 -4.79 1.28
CA THR A 64 8.40 -3.34 1.39
C THR A 64 9.47 -2.65 0.57
N PHE A 65 9.18 -1.44 0.14
CA PHE A 65 10.11 -0.59 -0.59
C PHE A 65 10.00 0.86 -0.17
N GLU A 66 11.03 1.62 -0.50
CA GLU A 66 11.11 3.06 -0.26
C GLU A 66 10.93 3.79 -1.59
N HIS A 67 10.13 4.84 -1.62
CA HIS A 67 9.88 5.60 -2.83
C HIS A 67 9.62 7.07 -2.55
N VAL A 68 9.86 7.91 -3.54
CA VAL A 68 9.50 9.32 -3.54
C VAL A 68 8.51 9.53 -4.67
N LEU A 69 7.31 9.97 -4.31
CA LEU A 69 6.27 10.29 -5.28
C LEU A 69 6.72 11.47 -6.17
N ARG A 70 6.07 11.62 -7.34
CA ARG A 70 6.41 12.69 -8.30
C ARG A 70 6.29 14.09 -7.71
N ASP A 71 5.44 14.27 -6.69
CA ASP A 71 5.25 15.53 -5.96
C ASP A 71 6.31 15.77 -4.86
N GLY A 72 7.30 14.88 -4.75
CA GLY A 72 8.41 14.99 -3.80
C GLY A 72 8.15 14.34 -2.44
N ASN A 73 6.96 13.78 -2.20
CA ASN A 73 6.65 13.17 -0.90
C ASN A 73 7.27 11.77 -0.75
N ALA A 74 8.03 11.56 0.32
CA ALA A 74 8.56 10.25 0.67
C ALA A 74 7.48 9.31 1.20
N VAL A 75 7.45 8.08 0.68
CA VAL A 75 6.49 7.03 1.05
C VAL A 75 7.20 5.69 1.30
N THR A 76 6.64 4.91 2.22
CA THR A 76 6.95 3.49 2.35
C THR A 76 5.86 2.70 1.62
N GLY A 77 6.27 1.86 0.69
CA GLY A 77 5.40 0.95 -0.04
C GLY A 77 5.36 -0.42 0.63
N PHE A 78 4.15 -0.98 0.74
CA PHE A 78 3.83 -2.29 1.28
C PHE A 78 3.17 -3.10 0.19
N THR A 79 3.68 -4.29 -0.11
CA THR A 79 3.17 -5.11 -1.19
C THR A 79 2.46 -6.35 -0.68
N GLY A 80 1.41 -6.75 -1.37
CA GLY A 80 0.71 -8.01 -1.14
C GLY A 80 0.13 -8.54 -2.43
N VAL A 81 -0.70 -9.56 -2.31
CA VAL A 81 -1.36 -10.21 -3.45
C VAL A 81 -2.87 -10.09 -3.29
N ALA A 82 -3.56 -9.57 -4.30
CA ALA A 82 -5.01 -9.58 -4.38
C ALA A 82 -5.46 -10.02 -5.78
N ASN A 83 -6.42 -10.93 -5.84
CA ASN A 83 -6.93 -11.51 -7.10
C ASN A 83 -5.81 -12.01 -8.04
N GLY A 84 -4.74 -12.60 -7.47
CA GLY A 84 -3.60 -13.11 -8.25
C GLY A 84 -2.68 -12.04 -8.84
N LYS A 85 -2.89 -10.75 -8.53
CA LYS A 85 -1.99 -9.66 -8.91
C LYS A 85 -1.24 -9.13 -7.69
N THR A 86 0.00 -8.70 -7.89
CA THR A 86 0.73 -7.91 -6.91
C THR A 86 0.05 -6.55 -6.76
N VAL A 87 -0.15 -6.10 -5.53
CA VAL A 87 -0.72 -4.79 -5.21
C VAL A 87 0.23 -4.08 -4.25
N ALA A 88 0.43 -2.78 -4.46
CA ALA A 88 1.27 -1.94 -3.62
C ALA A 88 0.42 -0.86 -2.94
N PHE A 89 0.53 -0.74 -1.63
CA PHE A 89 -0.04 0.33 -0.81
C PHE A 89 1.09 1.24 -0.35
N MET A 90 0.98 2.55 -0.61
CA MET A 90 2.02 3.52 -0.26
C MET A 90 1.53 4.43 0.86
N VAL A 91 2.32 4.57 1.91
CA VAL A 91 2.01 5.38 3.10
C VAL A 91 3.04 6.49 3.25
N TYR A 92 2.61 7.72 3.55
CA TYR A 92 3.54 8.84 3.74
C TYR A 92 4.45 8.62 4.95
N LYS A 93 5.74 8.88 4.74
CA LYS A 93 6.75 8.82 5.80
C LYS A 93 6.85 10.10 6.61
N GLU A 94 6.47 11.22 6.00
CA GLU A 94 6.70 12.56 6.55
C GLU A 94 5.63 13.57 6.14
N GLY A 95 5.75 14.78 6.68
CA GLY A 95 4.82 15.88 6.42
C GLY A 95 3.47 15.73 7.12
N PRO A 96 2.49 16.58 6.77
CA PRO A 96 1.19 16.65 7.45
C PRO A 96 0.33 15.39 7.24
N ASN A 97 0.64 14.57 6.23
CA ASN A 97 -0.05 13.33 5.95
C ASN A 97 0.70 12.09 6.47
N LYS A 98 1.77 12.26 7.25
CA LYS A 98 2.58 11.14 7.78
C LYS A 98 1.70 10.06 8.39
N GLY A 99 1.95 8.81 7.99
CA GLY A 99 1.20 7.64 8.44
C GLY A 99 -0.11 7.39 7.70
N LEU A 100 -0.59 8.33 6.87
CA LEU A 100 -1.80 8.15 6.05
C LEU A 100 -1.48 7.51 4.70
N ILE A 101 -2.48 6.83 4.14
CA ILE A 101 -2.40 6.29 2.79
C ILE A 101 -2.20 7.41 1.76
N ALA A 102 -1.15 7.26 0.96
CA ALA A 102 -0.84 8.12 -0.17
C ALA A 102 -1.63 7.67 -1.40
N THR A 103 -1.42 6.41 -1.82
CA THR A 103 -2.09 5.78 -2.94
C THR A 103 -1.96 4.26 -2.86
N SER A 104 -2.64 3.54 -3.74
CA SER A 104 -2.48 2.10 -3.95
C SER A 104 -2.57 1.78 -5.44
N ILE A 105 -1.73 0.88 -5.94
CA ILE A 105 -1.68 0.54 -7.36
C ILE A 105 -1.40 -0.95 -7.58
N VAL A 106 -1.68 -1.45 -8.79
CA VAL A 106 -1.05 -2.66 -9.32
C VAL A 106 0.22 -2.21 -10.05
N PRO A 107 1.43 -2.48 -9.53
CA PRO A 107 2.64 -2.01 -10.17
C PRO A 107 2.90 -2.76 -11.48
N ASP A 108 3.40 -2.02 -12.48
CA ASP A 108 3.87 -2.64 -13.72
C ASP A 108 5.24 -3.34 -13.54
N SER A 109 5.67 -4.07 -14.57
CA SER A 109 6.93 -4.82 -14.52
C SER A 109 8.17 -3.95 -14.31
N GLN A 110 8.17 -2.68 -14.74
CA GLN A 110 9.29 -1.76 -14.53
C GLN A 110 9.30 -1.25 -13.09
N GLN A 111 8.13 -0.96 -12.52
CA GLN A 111 7.98 -0.57 -11.13
C GLN A 111 8.41 -1.69 -10.20
N ILE A 112 7.95 -2.92 -10.45
CA ILE A 112 8.38 -4.13 -9.72
C ILE A 112 9.91 -4.26 -9.74
N ALA A 113 10.54 -4.12 -10.91
CA ALA A 113 11.99 -4.20 -11.04
C ALA A 113 12.72 -3.07 -10.31
N LYS A 114 12.24 -1.82 -10.44
CA LYS A 114 12.84 -0.65 -9.78
C LYS A 114 12.72 -0.69 -8.26
N TRP A 115 11.62 -1.24 -7.75
CA TRP A 115 11.35 -1.35 -6.31
C TRP A 115 11.90 -2.62 -5.69
N GLY A 116 12.46 -3.54 -6.49
CA GLY A 116 13.02 -4.80 -6.00
C GLY A 116 11.95 -5.74 -5.42
N ILE A 117 10.71 -5.64 -5.90
CA ILE A 117 9.61 -6.49 -5.43
C ILE A 117 9.83 -7.91 -5.98
N PRO A 118 9.83 -8.95 -5.13
CA PRO A 118 9.94 -10.34 -5.57
C PRO A 118 8.75 -10.71 -6.46
N ARG A 119 9.01 -11.48 -7.52
CA ARG A 119 8.01 -11.97 -8.49
C ARG A 119 7.33 -13.24 -8.01
#